data_AF-A0A7G8TB31-F1
#
_entry.id   AF-A0A7G8TB31-F1
#
_cell.length_a   1.000
_cell.length_b   1.000
_cell.length_c   1.000
_cell.angle_alpha   90.00
_cell.angle_beta   90.00
_cell.angle_gamma   90.00
#
_symmetry.space_group_name_H-M   'P 1'
#
loop_
_entity.id
_entity.type
_entity.pdbx_description
1 polymer ?
#
loop_
_entity_poly.entity_id
_entity_poly.type
_entity_poly.pdbx_seq_one_letter_code
_entity_poly.pdbx_strand_id
1 'polypeptide(L)'
;MKSARIRSSAAALKQAPDEKSETADEALCGMRVDVLEDGGEWLRVRTDYLYEGWVSGHDLCVGDEVLQRWSSMPQKLVWQACADVLDVPKVQGRIVAGLYRGSLLGVTEESQNGYRKVNLCDGRMGWIWENFLTDPPSDWTRKEPKELREALVQTACLYLGVQYRWGGKTPLGIDCSGLCSMAYLLNGIRICRDSHILPEFPMREISLDRVEAGDLLFFPGHVAMYMGNGRYIHSTAGDNCHGVVVNSLDPGAPDYRGDLPKKLLCCGSIFV
;
A
#
# COMPACT_ATOMS: atom_id res chain seq x y z
N MET A 1 2.58 15.97 -18.96
CA MET A 1 2.31 14.59 -18.49
C MET A 1 0.84 14.54 -18.09
N LYS A 2 0.06 13.59 -18.60
CA LYS A 2 -1.40 13.52 -18.33
C LYS A 2 -1.60 12.74 -17.03
N SER A 3 -2.19 13.38 -16.02
CA SER A 3 -2.53 12.72 -14.75
C SER A 3 -3.77 11.83 -14.94
N ALA A 4 -3.75 10.63 -14.38
CA ALA A 4 -4.85 9.66 -14.35
C ALA A 4 -5.07 9.13 -12.92
N ARG A 5 -6.20 8.44 -12.73
CA ARG A 5 -6.53 7.74 -11.49
C ARG A 5 -6.77 6.26 -11.77
N ILE A 6 -6.38 5.40 -10.84
CA ILE A 6 -6.79 3.99 -10.87
C ILE A 6 -8.29 3.91 -10.58
N ARG A 7 -9.06 3.22 -11.41
CA ARG A 7 -10.51 3.00 -11.21
C ARG A 7 -10.86 1.59 -10.71
N SER A 8 -10.02 0.61 -10.99
CA SER A 8 -10.17 -0.75 -10.47
C SER A 8 -9.81 -0.83 -9.00
N SER A 9 -10.29 -1.85 -8.29
CA SER A 9 -10.00 -2.05 -6.86
C SER A 9 -8.48 -2.10 -6.59
N ALA A 10 -7.77 -2.85 -7.44
CA ALA A 10 -6.33 -2.86 -7.58
C ALA A 10 -6.00 -3.10 -9.06
N ALA A 11 -5.04 -2.35 -9.59
CA ALA A 11 -4.54 -2.45 -10.95
C ALA A 11 -3.10 -2.95 -10.93
N ALA A 12 -2.80 -3.97 -11.71
CA ALA A 12 -1.44 -4.48 -11.82
C ALA A 12 -0.57 -3.53 -12.66
N LEU A 13 0.62 -3.22 -12.16
CA LEU A 13 1.69 -2.57 -12.92
C LEU A 13 2.64 -3.67 -13.40
N LYS A 14 2.65 -3.88 -14.70
CA LYS A 14 3.43 -4.89 -15.40
C LYS A 14 4.80 -4.35 -15.82
N GLN A 15 5.80 -5.22 -15.90
CA GLN A 15 7.11 -4.82 -16.43
C GLN A 15 7.08 -4.52 -17.94
N ALA A 16 6.20 -5.17 -18.69
CA ALA A 16 5.98 -4.98 -20.12
C ALA A 16 4.46 -4.87 -20.42
N PRO A 17 4.06 -4.28 -21.57
CA PRO A 17 2.65 -4.14 -21.97
C PRO A 17 2.06 -5.46 -22.46
N ASP A 18 2.05 -6.47 -21.60
CA ASP A 18 1.55 -7.82 -21.85
C ASP A 18 0.90 -8.34 -20.56
N GLU A 19 -0.31 -8.89 -20.67
CA GLU A 19 -1.05 -9.47 -19.55
C GLU A 19 -0.24 -10.57 -18.84
N LYS A 20 0.54 -11.33 -19.60
CA LYS A 20 1.41 -12.42 -19.11
C LYS A 20 2.73 -11.92 -18.52
N SER A 21 3.04 -10.63 -18.68
CA SER A 21 4.22 -10.04 -18.06
C SER A 21 4.14 -10.12 -16.54
N GLU A 22 5.31 -10.15 -15.92
CA GLU A 22 5.43 -10.10 -14.46
C GLU A 22 4.73 -8.85 -13.92
N THR A 23 3.93 -9.06 -12.86
CA THR A 23 3.41 -7.94 -12.06
C THR A 23 4.51 -7.47 -11.12
N ALA A 24 5.01 -6.26 -11.37
CA ALA A 24 6.05 -5.63 -10.57
C ALA A 24 5.46 -4.86 -9.37
N ASP A 25 4.25 -4.33 -9.53
CA ASP A 25 3.55 -3.60 -8.45
C ASP A 25 2.01 -3.65 -8.64
N GLU A 26 1.26 -3.17 -7.66
CA GLU A 26 -0.19 -2.92 -7.73
C GLU A 26 -0.49 -1.45 -7.39
N ALA A 27 -1.44 -0.81 -8.05
CA ALA A 27 -1.94 0.51 -7.66
C ALA A 27 -3.42 0.42 -7.27
N LEU A 28 -3.84 1.13 -6.23
CA LEU A 28 -5.18 1.00 -5.64
C LEU A 28 -6.15 2.04 -6.19
N CYS A 29 -7.45 1.74 -6.12
CA CYS A 29 -8.51 2.64 -6.57
C CYS A 29 -8.31 4.07 -6.01
N GLY A 30 -8.42 5.08 -6.88
CA GLY A 30 -8.25 6.50 -6.55
C GLY A 30 -6.78 6.97 -6.46
N MET A 31 -5.79 6.07 -6.46
CA MET A 31 -4.38 6.47 -6.53
C MET A 31 -4.09 7.25 -7.80
N ARG A 32 -3.24 8.27 -7.69
CA ARG A 32 -2.74 9.04 -8.82
C ARG A 32 -1.66 8.27 -9.53
N VAL A 33 -1.71 8.30 -10.85
CA VAL A 33 -0.57 7.98 -11.70
C VAL A 33 -0.40 9.05 -12.78
N ASP A 34 0.83 9.30 -13.20
CA ASP A 34 1.13 10.16 -14.34
C ASP A 34 1.44 9.27 -15.56
N VAL A 35 0.72 9.49 -16.66
CA VAL A 35 0.93 8.75 -17.92
C VAL A 35 2.19 9.28 -18.60
N LEU A 36 3.16 8.38 -18.79
CA LEU A 36 4.44 8.63 -19.43
C LEU A 36 4.38 8.34 -20.92
N GLU A 37 3.71 7.27 -21.30
CA GLU A 37 3.64 6.74 -22.67
C GLU A 37 2.30 6.07 -22.92
N ASP A 38 1.75 6.27 -24.12
CA ASP A 38 0.52 5.62 -24.59
C ASP A 38 0.89 4.52 -25.59
N GLY A 39 0.75 3.27 -25.16
CA GLY A 39 0.97 2.07 -25.96
C GLY A 39 -0.32 1.47 -26.51
N GLY A 40 -1.43 2.22 -26.52
CA GLY A 40 -2.75 1.72 -26.90
C GLY A 40 -3.50 1.11 -25.71
N GLU A 41 -3.65 -0.21 -25.68
CA GLU A 41 -4.36 -0.89 -24.57
C GLU A 41 -3.61 -0.81 -23.24
N TRP A 42 -2.29 -0.63 -23.31
CA TRP A 42 -1.42 -0.49 -22.15
C TRP A 42 -0.80 0.90 -22.14
N LEU A 43 -0.78 1.51 -20.96
CA LEU A 43 -0.16 2.80 -20.74
C LEU A 43 1.01 2.64 -19.78
N ARG A 44 2.15 3.21 -20.11
CA ARG A 44 3.28 3.29 -19.19
C ARG A 44 3.03 4.45 -18.25
N VAL A 45 2.98 4.16 -16.95
CA VAL A 45 2.63 5.13 -15.92
C VAL A 45 3.72 5.23 -14.87
N ARG A 46 3.73 6.36 -14.16
CA ARG A 46 4.51 6.57 -12.94
C ARG A 46 3.59 6.83 -11.77
N THR A 47 3.81 6.17 -10.64
CA THR A 47 3.09 6.38 -9.39
C THR A 47 3.61 7.61 -8.64
N ASP A 48 2.92 8.05 -7.61
CA ASP A 48 3.35 9.19 -6.78
C ASP A 48 4.59 8.88 -5.91
N TYR A 49 4.90 7.59 -5.72
CA TYR A 49 6.16 7.08 -5.15
C TYR A 49 7.17 6.68 -6.23
N LEU A 50 7.11 7.32 -7.41
CA LEU A 50 8.11 7.24 -8.49
C LEU A 50 8.30 5.86 -9.12
N TYR A 51 7.42 4.89 -8.86
CA TYR A 51 7.49 3.58 -9.48
C TYR A 51 6.90 3.62 -10.88
N GLU A 52 7.52 2.94 -11.84
CA GLU A 52 7.06 2.89 -13.23
C GLU A 52 6.62 1.49 -13.62
N GLY A 53 5.60 1.41 -14.46
CA GLY A 53 5.13 0.14 -15.01
C GLY A 53 4.06 0.35 -16.07
N TRP A 54 3.64 -0.74 -16.71
CA TRP A 54 2.57 -0.77 -17.68
C TRP A 54 1.26 -1.17 -17.01
N VAL A 55 0.21 -0.40 -17.21
CA VAL A 55 -1.13 -0.68 -16.68
C VAL A 55 -2.14 -0.71 -17.82
N SER A 56 -3.17 -1.56 -17.69
CA SER A 56 -4.24 -1.58 -18.68
C SER A 56 -5.01 -0.26 -18.68
N GLY A 57 -5.35 0.26 -19.86
CA GLY A 57 -6.20 1.43 -19.99
C GLY A 57 -7.58 1.25 -19.36
N HIS A 58 -8.08 0.01 -19.24
CA HIS A 58 -9.33 -0.31 -18.55
C HIS A 58 -9.29 -0.03 -17.05
N ASP A 59 -8.10 -0.06 -16.45
CA ASP A 59 -7.88 0.21 -15.03
C ASP A 59 -7.68 1.70 -14.73
N LEU A 60 -7.63 2.54 -15.76
CA LEU A 60 -7.43 3.98 -15.63
C LEU A 60 -8.70 4.77 -15.92
N CYS A 61 -8.89 5.81 -15.14
CA CYS A 61 -9.72 6.95 -15.49
C CYS A 61 -8.76 8.08 -15.90
N VAL A 62 -8.84 8.51 -17.17
CA VAL A 62 -7.88 9.44 -17.76
C VAL A 62 -8.60 10.71 -18.22
N GLY A 63 -8.42 11.81 -17.49
CA GLY A 63 -8.82 13.17 -17.87
C GLY A 63 -10.28 13.36 -18.35
N ASP A 64 -11.17 13.74 -17.42
CA ASP A 64 -12.59 14.07 -17.63
C ASP A 64 -13.05 15.15 -16.63
N GLU A 65 -14.21 15.77 -16.86
CA GLU A 65 -14.92 16.62 -15.89
C GLU A 65 -15.23 15.87 -14.57
N VAL A 66 -15.49 14.56 -14.67
CA VAL A 66 -15.75 13.69 -13.51
C VAL A 66 -14.56 13.66 -12.56
N LEU A 67 -13.33 13.56 -13.07
CA LEU A 67 -12.12 13.55 -12.25
C LEU A 67 -11.84 14.90 -11.61
N GLN A 68 -12.15 16.00 -12.30
CA GLN A 68 -12.02 17.34 -11.74
C GLN A 68 -12.99 17.53 -10.57
N ARG A 69 -14.27 17.17 -10.78
CA ARG A 69 -15.27 17.18 -9.72
C ARG A 69 -14.86 16.29 -8.55
N TRP A 70 -14.45 15.05 -8.82
CA TRP A 70 -14.02 14.11 -7.80
C TRP A 70 -12.84 14.65 -6.99
N SER A 71 -11.85 15.25 -7.67
CA SER A 71 -10.65 15.81 -7.01
C SER A 71 -10.95 17.05 -6.14
N SER A 72 -12.06 17.76 -6.39
CA SER A 72 -12.53 18.87 -5.55
C SER A 72 -13.31 18.42 -4.30
N MET A 73 -13.71 17.16 -4.22
CA MET A 73 -14.43 16.64 -3.06
C MET A 73 -13.46 16.37 -1.91
N PRO A 74 -13.91 16.49 -0.64
CA PRO A 74 -13.19 15.92 0.48
C PRO A 74 -12.89 14.44 0.22
N GLN A 75 -11.64 14.04 0.46
CA GLN A 75 -11.20 12.67 0.22
C GLN A 75 -11.15 11.89 1.53
N LYS A 76 -11.57 10.62 1.49
CA LYS A 76 -11.33 9.64 2.55
C LYS A 76 -10.57 8.45 2.00
N LEU A 77 -9.81 7.81 2.88
CA LEU A 77 -9.07 6.59 2.61
C LEU A 77 -9.82 5.39 3.21
N VAL A 78 -9.88 4.29 2.49
CA VAL A 78 -10.41 3.02 3.00
C VAL A 78 -9.36 2.40 3.92
N TRP A 79 -9.66 2.27 5.22
CA TRP A 79 -8.78 1.66 6.22
C TRP A 79 -9.05 0.17 6.43
N GLN A 80 -10.30 -0.26 6.23
CA GLN A 80 -10.70 -1.65 6.31
C GLN A 80 -9.98 -2.49 5.24
N ALA A 81 -9.66 -3.76 5.55
CA ALA A 81 -8.96 -4.66 4.64
C ALA A 81 -9.66 -4.75 3.27
N CYS A 82 -10.95 -5.05 3.30
CA CYS A 82 -11.85 -5.06 2.16
C CYS A 82 -13.12 -4.30 2.53
N ALA A 83 -13.60 -3.43 1.65
CA ALA A 83 -14.82 -2.66 1.89
C ALA A 83 -15.68 -2.62 0.63
N ASP A 84 -16.98 -2.86 0.79
CA ASP A 84 -17.94 -2.77 -0.29
C ASP A 84 -18.59 -1.39 -0.33
N VAL A 85 -18.64 -0.83 -1.53
CA VAL A 85 -19.50 0.31 -1.88
C VAL A 85 -20.81 -0.26 -2.41
N LEU A 86 -21.92 0.03 -1.73
CA LEU A 86 -23.25 -0.47 -2.03
C LEU A 86 -24.10 0.58 -2.74
N ASP A 87 -25.08 0.17 -3.54
CA ASP A 87 -25.99 1.12 -4.19
C ASP A 87 -27.01 1.76 -3.22
N VAL A 88 -27.28 1.08 -2.10
CA VAL A 88 -28.16 1.53 -1.02
C VAL A 88 -27.49 1.36 0.36
N PRO A 89 -27.80 2.21 1.36
CA PRO A 89 -27.16 2.17 2.69
C PRO A 89 -27.79 1.11 3.60
N LYS A 90 -27.65 -0.15 3.18
CA LYS A 90 -28.04 -1.34 3.95
C LYS A 90 -27.22 -2.55 3.50
N VAL A 91 -27.03 -3.52 4.39
CA VAL A 91 -26.14 -4.68 4.14
C VAL A 91 -26.56 -5.56 2.96
N GLN A 92 -27.84 -5.58 2.59
CA GLN A 92 -28.35 -6.31 1.42
C GLN A 92 -28.30 -5.49 0.11
N GLY A 93 -27.66 -4.32 0.12
CA GLY A 93 -27.45 -3.53 -1.09
C GLY A 93 -26.59 -4.28 -2.11
N ARG A 94 -26.75 -3.95 -3.39
CA ARG A 94 -25.92 -4.53 -4.44
C ARG A 94 -24.54 -3.87 -4.39
N ILE A 95 -23.50 -4.68 -4.54
CA ILE A 95 -22.11 -4.19 -4.59
C ILE A 95 -21.90 -3.41 -5.91
N VAL A 96 -21.58 -2.13 -5.79
CA VAL A 96 -21.16 -1.24 -6.88
C VAL A 96 -19.68 -1.39 -7.16
N ALA A 97 -18.87 -1.55 -6.10
CA ALA A 97 -17.44 -1.84 -6.16
C ALA A 97 -16.96 -2.46 -4.83
N GLY A 98 -16.03 -3.42 -4.91
CA GLY A 98 -15.20 -3.80 -3.77
C GLY A 98 -13.91 -2.98 -3.77
N LEU A 99 -13.42 -2.59 -2.60
CA LEU A 99 -12.23 -1.76 -2.44
C LEU A 99 -11.29 -2.38 -1.40
N TYR A 100 -10.01 -2.04 -1.49
CA TYR A 100 -8.99 -2.50 -0.56
C TYR A 100 -8.43 -1.36 0.27
N ARG A 101 -7.86 -1.71 1.43
CA ARG A 101 -7.12 -0.77 2.29
C ARG A 101 -6.14 0.07 1.48
N GLY A 102 -6.24 1.38 1.59
CA GLY A 102 -5.44 2.35 0.83
C GLY A 102 -6.15 2.95 -0.40
N SER A 103 -7.33 2.45 -0.76
CA SER A 103 -8.16 3.07 -1.80
C SER A 103 -8.63 4.47 -1.36
N LEU A 104 -8.72 5.41 -2.30
CA LEU A 104 -9.19 6.78 -2.09
C LEU A 104 -10.56 7.02 -2.71
N LEU A 105 -11.41 7.76 -2.00
CA LEU A 105 -12.79 8.04 -2.38
C LEU A 105 -13.12 9.51 -2.11
N GLY A 106 -13.90 10.12 -3.01
CA GLY A 106 -14.56 11.39 -2.74
C GLY A 106 -15.78 11.13 -1.85
N VAL A 107 -15.97 11.95 -0.82
CA VAL A 107 -17.08 11.81 0.12
C VAL A 107 -18.00 13.03 0.10
N THR A 108 -19.27 12.81 0.40
CA THR A 108 -20.27 13.88 0.58
C THR A 108 -20.69 13.95 2.05
N GLU A 109 -21.37 15.04 2.43
CA GLU A 109 -21.94 15.18 3.78
C GLU A 109 -23.15 14.27 4.04
N GLU A 110 -23.69 13.62 3.00
CA GLU A 110 -24.83 12.71 3.13
C GLU A 110 -24.42 11.41 3.83
N SER A 111 -25.13 11.07 4.91
CA SER A 111 -25.00 9.82 5.65
C SER A 111 -26.37 9.25 6.04
N GLN A 112 -26.45 7.92 6.12
CA GLN A 112 -27.67 7.21 6.50
C GLN A 112 -27.32 5.84 7.10
N ASN A 113 -27.92 5.46 8.23
CA ASN A 113 -27.77 4.13 8.86
C ASN A 113 -26.31 3.69 9.10
N GLY A 114 -25.40 4.62 9.41
CA GLY A 114 -23.97 4.32 9.57
C GLY A 114 -23.18 4.17 8.26
N TYR A 115 -23.81 4.48 7.12
CA TYR A 115 -23.17 4.56 5.83
C TYR A 115 -22.93 6.02 5.42
N ARG A 116 -21.82 6.24 4.73
CA ARG A 116 -21.43 7.50 4.09
C ARG A 116 -21.63 7.38 2.59
N LYS A 117 -22.23 8.40 1.97
CA LYS A 117 -22.34 8.49 0.51
C LYS A 117 -20.99 8.89 -0.10
N VAL A 118 -20.53 8.12 -1.09
CA VAL A 118 -19.20 8.25 -1.70
C VAL A 118 -19.22 8.21 -3.22
N ASN A 119 -18.16 8.76 -3.82
CA ASN A 119 -17.91 8.83 -5.25
C ASN A 119 -16.58 8.14 -5.57
N LEU A 120 -16.61 7.21 -6.52
CA LEU A 120 -15.42 6.66 -7.15
C LEU A 120 -14.85 7.66 -8.17
N CYS A 121 -13.57 7.52 -8.50
CA CYS A 121 -12.89 8.38 -9.47
C CYS A 121 -13.47 8.28 -10.89
N ASP A 122 -14.16 7.16 -11.20
CA ASP A 122 -14.84 6.94 -12.48
C ASP A 122 -16.31 7.42 -12.49
N GLY A 123 -16.74 8.14 -11.46
CA GLY A 123 -18.07 8.76 -11.37
C GLY A 123 -19.17 7.87 -10.83
N ARG A 124 -18.91 6.57 -10.63
CA ARG A 124 -19.85 5.70 -9.89
C ARG A 124 -20.02 6.22 -8.47
N MET A 125 -21.24 6.11 -7.95
CA MET A 125 -21.62 6.55 -6.61
C MET A 125 -22.22 5.40 -5.83
N GLY A 126 -22.08 5.45 -4.50
CA GLY A 126 -22.69 4.47 -3.61
C GLY A 126 -22.51 4.83 -2.15
N TRP A 127 -22.58 3.82 -1.30
CA TRP A 127 -22.62 3.92 0.15
C TRP A 127 -21.62 2.94 0.76
N ILE A 128 -20.75 3.43 1.63
CA ILE A 128 -19.77 2.61 2.35
C ILE A 128 -20.00 2.77 3.85
N TRP A 129 -19.72 1.73 4.63
CA TRP A 129 -19.74 1.84 6.10
C TRP A 129 -18.77 2.92 6.55
N GLU A 130 -19.25 3.88 7.34
CA GLU A 130 -18.46 5.05 7.72
C GLU A 130 -17.21 4.67 8.54
N ASN A 131 -17.32 3.64 9.39
CA ASN A 131 -16.21 3.14 10.20
C ASN A 131 -15.10 2.45 9.39
N PHE A 132 -15.29 2.22 8.08
CA PHE A 132 -14.23 1.71 7.21
C PHE A 132 -13.35 2.82 6.63
N LEU A 133 -13.72 4.08 6.85
CA LEU A 133 -13.04 5.25 6.31
C LEU A 133 -12.16 5.91 7.38
N THR A 134 -11.05 6.46 6.93
CA THR A 134 -10.20 7.37 7.71
C THR A 134 -9.83 8.58 6.85
N ASP A 135 -9.35 9.64 7.47
CA ASP A 135 -8.68 10.71 6.73
C ASP A 135 -7.42 10.17 6.05
N PRO A 136 -7.12 10.59 4.80
CA PRO A 136 -5.83 10.33 4.20
C PRO A 136 -4.71 10.86 5.13
N PRO A 137 -3.56 10.18 5.18
CA PRO A 137 -2.51 10.57 6.10
C PRO A 137 -2.07 12.02 5.87
N SER A 138 -1.96 12.76 6.97
CA SER A 138 -1.42 14.12 6.99
C SER A 138 0.09 14.12 6.76
N ASP A 139 0.67 15.32 6.68
CA ASP A 139 2.12 15.52 6.68
C ASP A 139 2.76 14.83 7.90
N TRP A 140 3.52 13.77 7.64
CA TRP A 140 4.13 12.91 8.65
C TRP A 140 5.24 13.62 9.43
N THR A 141 5.81 14.69 8.88
CA THR A 141 6.89 15.47 9.54
C THR A 141 6.41 16.20 10.80
N ARG A 142 5.09 16.27 11.01
CA ARG A 142 4.46 16.88 12.19
C ARG A 142 4.18 15.88 13.30
N LYS A 143 4.39 14.58 13.08
CA LYS A 143 4.16 13.54 14.08
C LYS A 143 5.38 13.36 14.96
N GLU A 144 5.17 13.10 16.24
CA GLU A 144 6.24 12.74 17.15
C GLU A 144 6.90 11.42 16.69
N PRO A 145 8.24 11.30 16.65
CA PRO A 145 8.92 10.13 16.11
C PRO A 145 8.45 8.81 16.72
N LYS A 146 8.23 8.78 18.04
CA LYS A 146 7.75 7.59 18.75
C LYS A 146 6.36 7.16 18.29
N GLU A 147 5.42 8.11 18.17
CA GLU A 147 4.06 7.83 17.68
C GLU A 147 4.10 7.28 16.26
N LEU A 148 4.93 7.87 15.40
CA LEU A 148 5.07 7.44 14.01
C LEU A 148 5.66 6.02 13.91
N ARG A 149 6.71 5.70 14.70
CA ARG A 149 7.27 4.35 14.78
C ARG A 149 6.22 3.31 15.18
N GLU A 150 5.43 3.60 16.22
CA GLU A 150 4.35 2.72 16.66
C GLU A 150 3.28 2.54 15.58
N ALA A 151 2.88 3.62 14.90
CA ALA A 151 1.90 3.57 13.82
C ALA A 151 2.36 2.75 12.61
N LEU A 152 3.64 2.84 12.23
CA LEU A 152 4.23 2.04 11.15
C LEU A 152 4.11 0.54 11.45
N VAL A 153 4.54 0.12 12.65
CA VAL A 153 4.47 -1.28 13.09
C VAL A 153 3.03 -1.77 13.17
N GLN A 154 2.13 -0.98 13.79
CA GLN A 154 0.71 -1.32 13.87
C GLN A 154 0.07 -1.49 12.49
N THR A 155 0.43 -0.63 11.54
CA THR A 155 -0.09 -0.71 10.16
C THR A 155 0.40 -1.96 9.46
N ALA A 156 1.68 -2.34 9.61
CA ALA A 156 2.18 -3.61 9.08
C ALA A 156 1.44 -4.82 9.70
N CYS A 157 1.17 -4.80 11.00
CA CYS A 157 0.41 -5.85 11.69
C CYS A 157 -1.02 -6.03 11.17
N LEU A 158 -1.63 -5.04 10.51
CA LEU A 158 -2.94 -5.17 9.86
C LEU A 158 -2.95 -6.16 8.67
N TYR A 159 -1.77 -6.60 8.24
CA TYR A 159 -1.60 -7.60 7.18
C TYR A 159 -1.16 -8.96 7.71
N LEU A 160 -1.03 -9.16 9.04
CA LEU A 160 -0.63 -10.43 9.61
C LEU A 160 -1.53 -11.58 9.10
N GLY A 161 -0.91 -12.65 8.60
CA GLY A 161 -1.61 -13.80 8.00
C GLY A 161 -2.05 -13.63 6.54
N VAL A 162 -1.91 -12.45 5.93
CA VAL A 162 -2.15 -12.27 4.49
C VAL A 162 -1.13 -13.08 3.71
N GLN A 163 -1.57 -13.78 2.66
CA GLN A 163 -0.68 -14.62 1.85
C GLN A 163 0.39 -13.80 1.13
N TYR A 164 1.54 -14.43 0.87
CA TYR A 164 2.57 -13.82 0.04
C TYR A 164 2.11 -13.78 -1.41
N ARG A 165 2.20 -12.61 -2.05
CA ARG A 165 1.96 -12.45 -3.49
C ARG A 165 2.99 -11.50 -4.07
N TRP A 166 3.79 -12.00 -5.00
CA TRP A 166 4.77 -11.20 -5.76
C TRP A 166 4.09 -10.01 -6.46
N GLY A 167 4.66 -8.82 -6.31
CA GLY A 167 4.11 -7.55 -6.80
C GLY A 167 2.93 -7.01 -5.98
N GLY A 168 2.40 -7.78 -5.03
CA GLY A 168 1.16 -7.49 -4.33
C GLY A 168 1.27 -6.41 -3.27
N LYS A 169 0.21 -5.62 -3.09
CA LYS A 169 0.06 -4.59 -2.04
C LYS A 169 -1.32 -4.58 -1.37
N THR A 170 -2.12 -5.61 -1.62
CA THR A 170 -3.50 -5.68 -1.13
C THR A 170 -3.64 -6.63 0.06
N PRO A 171 -4.71 -6.50 0.86
CA PRO A 171 -5.04 -7.49 1.89
C PRO A 171 -5.41 -8.88 1.35
N LEU A 172 -5.46 -9.07 0.02
CA LEU A 172 -5.62 -10.39 -0.60
C LEU A 172 -4.29 -11.08 -0.92
N GLY A 173 -3.19 -10.34 -0.89
CA GLY A 173 -1.85 -10.84 -1.17
C GLY A 173 -0.85 -9.69 -1.23
N ILE A 174 0.26 -9.84 -0.52
CA ILE A 174 1.26 -8.79 -0.37
C ILE A 174 2.67 -9.38 -0.38
N ASP A 175 3.61 -8.76 -1.09
CA ASP A 175 5.03 -9.17 -1.02
C ASP A 175 5.78 -8.46 0.11
N CYS A 176 7.08 -8.72 0.23
CA CYS A 176 7.90 -8.22 1.33
C CYS A 176 8.01 -6.69 1.33
N SER A 177 8.34 -6.08 0.20
CA SER A 177 8.46 -4.63 0.08
C SER A 177 7.12 -3.92 -0.11
N GLY A 178 6.09 -4.62 -0.58
CA GLY A 178 4.69 -4.22 -0.58
C GLY A 178 4.17 -4.01 0.83
N LEU A 179 4.49 -4.92 1.77
CA LEU A 179 4.15 -4.76 3.19
C LEU A 179 4.77 -3.50 3.77
N CYS A 180 6.09 -3.33 3.61
CA CYS A 180 6.79 -2.16 4.12
C CYS A 180 6.29 -0.87 3.45
N SER A 181 6.19 -0.85 2.12
CA SER A 181 5.72 0.33 1.38
C SER A 181 4.30 0.73 1.75
N MET A 182 3.37 -0.22 1.95
CA MET A 182 2.01 0.07 2.41
C MET A 182 1.98 0.58 3.85
N ALA A 183 2.77 0.00 4.75
CA ALA A 183 2.87 0.48 6.14
C ALA A 183 3.34 1.94 6.21
N TYR A 184 4.33 2.31 5.41
CA TYR A 184 4.82 3.69 5.31
C TYR A 184 3.84 4.61 4.57
N LEU A 185 3.29 4.18 3.42
CA LEU A 185 2.40 4.98 2.58
C LEU A 185 1.12 5.37 3.31
N LEU A 186 0.51 4.42 4.04
CA LEU A 186 -0.68 4.66 4.85
C LEU A 186 -0.42 5.58 6.06
N ASN A 187 0.85 5.81 6.40
CA ASN A 187 1.29 6.80 7.39
C ASN A 187 1.87 8.07 6.75
N GLY A 188 1.68 8.26 5.44
CA GLY A 188 2.03 9.48 4.71
C GLY A 188 3.45 9.51 4.16
N ILE A 189 4.22 8.43 4.30
CA ILE A 189 5.63 8.38 3.92
C ILE A 189 5.79 7.54 2.66
N ARG A 190 6.49 8.09 1.67
CA ARG A 190 6.88 7.36 0.47
C ARG A 190 8.28 6.81 0.65
N ILE A 191 8.45 5.52 0.42
CA ILE A 191 9.74 4.83 0.35
C ILE A 191 9.85 4.12 -1.00
N CYS A 192 11.05 3.65 -1.34
CA CYS A 192 11.22 2.82 -2.53
C CYS A 192 10.28 1.60 -2.45
N ARG A 193 9.61 1.28 -3.57
CA ARG A 193 8.70 0.13 -3.67
C ARG A 193 9.45 -1.21 -3.59
N ASP A 194 10.69 -1.24 -4.04
CA ASP A 194 11.52 -2.45 -4.07
C ASP A 194 12.38 -2.55 -2.80
N SER A 195 12.94 -3.73 -2.55
CA SER A 195 13.69 -4.04 -1.33
C SER A 195 15.11 -3.45 -1.31
N HIS A 196 15.26 -2.15 -1.55
CA HIS A 196 16.53 -1.43 -1.48
C HIS A 196 16.33 0.06 -1.13
N ILE A 197 17.41 0.73 -0.74
CA ILE A 197 17.40 2.16 -0.40
C ILE A 197 17.80 2.97 -1.63
N LEU A 198 17.04 4.03 -1.90
CA LEU A 198 17.30 4.97 -2.99
C LEU A 198 17.38 6.42 -2.44
N PRO A 199 18.33 7.24 -2.92
CA PRO A 199 18.58 8.59 -2.38
C PRO A 199 17.40 9.56 -2.55
N GLU A 200 16.52 9.32 -3.53
CA GLU A 200 15.32 10.11 -3.83
C GLU A 200 14.26 10.03 -2.71
N PHE A 201 14.31 8.99 -1.87
CA PHE A 201 13.38 8.76 -0.77
C PHE A 201 14.01 9.20 0.56
N PRO A 202 13.23 9.39 1.66
CA PRO A 202 13.78 9.85 2.94
C PRO A 202 14.59 8.78 3.71
N MET A 203 14.50 7.51 3.33
CA MET A 203 15.17 6.42 4.06
C MET A 203 16.69 6.46 3.88
N ARG A 204 17.42 6.31 4.98
CA ARG A 204 18.88 6.31 5.02
C ARG A 204 19.38 5.08 5.75
N GLU A 205 20.55 4.61 5.34
CA GLU A 205 21.21 3.47 5.97
C GLU A 205 21.64 3.82 7.40
N ILE A 206 21.39 2.90 8.33
CA ILE A 206 21.83 2.96 9.72
C ILE A 206 22.49 1.64 10.12
N SER A 207 23.30 1.70 11.17
CA SER A 207 23.91 0.51 11.76
C SER A 207 22.89 -0.29 12.60
N LEU A 208 23.07 -1.62 12.67
CA LEU A 208 22.15 -2.52 13.36
C LEU A 208 22.00 -2.20 14.86
N ASP A 209 23.04 -1.68 15.51
CA ASP A 209 23.01 -1.28 16.92
C ASP A 209 22.10 -0.07 17.19
N ARG A 210 21.67 0.65 16.15
CA ARG A 210 20.75 1.80 16.24
C ARG A 210 19.34 1.48 15.78
N VAL A 211 19.07 0.24 15.38
CA VAL A 211 17.78 -0.11 14.80
C VAL A 211 16.68 -0.03 15.87
N GLU A 212 15.60 0.67 15.53
CA GLU A 212 14.45 0.85 16.39
C GLU A 212 13.17 0.37 15.69
N ALA A 213 12.10 0.19 16.46
CA ALA A 213 10.82 -0.24 15.91
C ALA A 213 10.37 0.70 14.77
N GLY A 214 9.85 0.10 13.70
CA GLY A 214 9.48 0.80 12.48
C GLY A 214 10.61 0.94 11.45
N ASP A 215 11.88 0.75 11.81
CA ASP A 215 12.98 0.72 10.84
C ASP A 215 12.94 -0.56 9.98
N LEU A 216 13.60 -0.52 8.82
CA LEU A 216 13.61 -1.64 7.87
C LEU A 216 14.92 -2.42 7.92
N LEU A 217 14.83 -3.74 7.81
CA LEU A 217 15.94 -4.68 7.67
C LEU A 217 16.01 -5.15 6.22
N PHE A 218 17.15 -4.95 5.56
CA PHE A 218 17.34 -5.30 4.16
C PHE A 218 18.21 -6.55 4.00
N PHE A 219 17.79 -7.44 3.11
CA PHE A 219 18.45 -8.70 2.76
C PHE A 219 18.49 -8.82 1.22
N PRO A 220 19.29 -9.74 0.63
CA PRO A 220 19.27 -9.97 -0.81
C PRO A 220 17.87 -10.34 -1.30
N GLY A 221 17.23 -9.43 -2.05
CA GLY A 221 15.88 -9.60 -2.59
C GLY A 221 14.76 -9.65 -1.56
N HIS A 222 14.98 -9.19 -0.32
CA HIS A 222 13.97 -9.24 0.74
C HIS A 222 14.10 -8.07 1.71
N VAL A 223 12.97 -7.64 2.27
CA VAL A 223 12.91 -6.59 3.31
C VAL A 223 11.93 -6.99 4.41
N ALA A 224 12.22 -6.58 5.63
CA ALA A 224 11.37 -6.76 6.81
C ALA A 224 11.29 -5.47 7.60
N MET A 225 10.23 -5.29 8.39
CA MET A 225 10.11 -4.17 9.34
C MET A 225 10.47 -4.65 10.75
N TYR A 226 11.44 -4.00 11.37
CA TYR A 226 11.83 -4.27 12.75
C TYR A 226 10.75 -3.77 13.72
N MET A 227 10.48 -4.57 14.76
CA MET A 227 9.43 -4.30 15.75
C MET A 227 10.00 -4.03 17.15
N GLY A 228 11.33 -3.99 17.29
CA GLY A 228 12.01 -3.94 18.60
C GLY A 228 12.29 -5.34 19.16
N ASN A 229 13.18 -5.40 20.16
CA ASN A 229 13.51 -6.62 20.92
C ASN A 229 13.87 -7.84 20.04
N GLY A 230 14.59 -7.63 18.94
CA GLY A 230 14.99 -8.69 18.01
C GLY A 230 13.85 -9.22 17.12
N ARG A 231 12.64 -8.65 17.20
CA ARG A 231 11.46 -9.10 16.45
C ARG A 231 11.29 -8.31 15.16
N TYR A 232 10.76 -8.94 14.12
CA TYR A 232 10.41 -8.28 12.86
C TYR A 232 9.19 -8.90 12.22
N ILE A 233 8.47 -8.10 11.44
CA ILE A 233 7.36 -8.54 10.59
C ILE A 233 7.78 -8.48 9.13
N HIS A 234 7.43 -9.50 8.35
CA HIS A 234 7.68 -9.53 6.91
C HIS A 234 6.61 -10.35 6.18
N SER A 235 6.48 -10.17 4.87
CA SER A 235 5.75 -11.13 4.02
C SER A 235 6.77 -12.05 3.35
N THR A 236 6.66 -13.37 3.52
CA THR A 236 7.64 -14.32 2.96
C THR A 236 6.99 -15.54 2.33
N ALA A 237 7.64 -16.07 1.29
CA ALA A 237 7.37 -17.38 0.70
C ALA A 237 8.46 -18.43 1.05
N GLY A 238 9.43 -18.08 1.92
CA GLY A 238 10.57 -18.93 2.28
C GLY A 238 10.33 -19.73 3.56
N ASP A 239 11.09 -20.82 3.72
CA ASP A 239 11.05 -21.71 4.90
C ASP A 239 9.63 -22.24 5.21
N ASN A 240 8.91 -22.66 4.15
CA ASN A 240 7.53 -23.16 4.21
C ASN A 240 6.51 -22.19 4.83
N CYS A 241 6.86 -20.90 4.91
CA CYS A 241 5.95 -19.82 5.25
C CYS A 241 5.45 -19.18 3.95
N HIS A 242 4.15 -18.86 3.86
CA HIS A 242 3.54 -18.35 2.63
C HIS A 242 2.70 -17.08 2.89
N GLY A 243 3.20 -16.17 3.74
CA GLY A 243 2.46 -14.98 4.11
C GLY A 243 3.19 -14.04 5.06
N VAL A 244 2.42 -13.10 5.59
CA VAL A 244 2.87 -12.13 6.58
C VAL A 244 2.95 -12.79 7.95
N VAL A 245 4.16 -12.82 8.51
CA VAL A 245 4.46 -13.44 9.81
C VAL A 245 5.40 -12.55 10.62
N VAL A 246 5.44 -12.80 11.93
CA VAL A 246 6.44 -12.23 12.83
C VAL A 246 7.47 -13.30 13.14
N ASN A 247 8.74 -12.96 13.00
CA ASN A 247 9.87 -13.83 13.35
C ASN A 247 10.87 -13.09 14.24
N SER A 248 11.87 -13.83 14.70
CA SER A 248 12.92 -13.33 15.59
C SER A 248 14.31 -13.44 14.95
N LEU A 249 15.18 -12.49 15.30
CA LEU A 249 16.63 -12.52 15.07
C LEU A 249 17.37 -13.27 16.19
N ASP A 250 16.72 -13.52 17.34
CA ASP A 250 17.29 -14.25 18.47
C ASP A 250 17.29 -15.76 18.21
N PRO A 251 18.46 -16.43 18.16
CA PRO A 251 18.56 -17.89 17.97
C PRO A 251 17.85 -18.73 19.03
N GLY A 252 17.60 -18.17 20.22
CA GLY A 252 16.86 -18.86 21.29
C GLY A 252 15.34 -18.80 21.15
N ALA A 253 14.81 -17.97 20.24
CA ALA A 253 13.38 -17.79 20.07
C ALA A 253 12.75 -18.94 19.24
N PRO A 254 11.51 -19.36 19.55
CA PRO A 254 10.84 -20.46 18.84
C PRO A 254 10.52 -20.13 17.38
N ASP A 255 10.43 -18.85 17.04
CA ASP A 255 10.16 -18.31 15.71
C ASP A 255 11.41 -17.66 15.08
N TYR A 256 12.59 -18.14 15.47
CA TYR A 256 13.86 -17.80 14.86
C TYR A 256 13.97 -18.31 13.43
N ARG A 257 14.41 -17.44 12.52
CA ARG A 257 14.69 -17.79 11.11
C ARG A 257 16.18 -17.75 10.86
N GLY A 258 16.86 -18.90 10.96
CA GLY A 258 18.33 -18.97 10.84
C GLY A 258 18.90 -18.60 9.47
N ASP A 259 18.07 -18.56 8.43
CA ASP A 259 18.44 -18.21 7.06
C ASP A 259 18.62 -16.70 6.82
N LEU A 260 18.01 -15.85 7.66
CA LEU A 260 17.97 -14.40 7.46
C LEU A 260 19.10 -13.62 8.15
N PRO A 261 19.42 -13.80 9.45
CA PRO A 261 20.41 -12.97 10.15
C PRO A 261 21.79 -12.91 9.48
N LYS A 262 22.24 -14.04 8.92
CA LYS A 262 23.54 -14.14 8.22
C LYS A 262 23.56 -13.39 6.88
N LYS A 263 22.40 -13.00 6.36
CA LYS A 263 22.22 -12.31 5.08
C LYS A 263 21.83 -10.85 5.26
N LEU A 264 21.78 -10.33 6.49
CA LEU A 264 21.44 -8.93 6.72
C LEU A 264 22.48 -8.04 6.03
N LEU A 265 22.03 -7.23 5.09
CA LEU A 265 22.88 -6.31 4.33
C LEU A 265 23.06 -5.00 5.09
N CYS A 266 21.94 -4.36 5.43
CA CYS A 266 21.91 -3.11 6.17
C CYS A 266 20.54 -2.88 6.83
N CYS A 267 20.46 -1.84 7.65
CA CYS A 267 19.20 -1.35 8.23
C CYS A 267 18.89 0.02 7.63
N GLY A 268 17.61 0.39 7.50
CA GLY A 268 17.18 1.68 6.97
C GLY A 268 16.21 2.39 7.90
N SER A 269 16.41 3.69 8.10
CA SER A 269 15.56 4.54 8.93
C SER A 269 15.24 5.86 8.24
N ILE A 270 14.08 6.44 8.57
CA ILE A 270 13.71 7.81 8.19
C ILE A 270 13.96 8.81 9.33
N PHE A 271 14.47 8.34 10.48
CA PHE A 271 14.62 9.09 11.72
C PHE A 271 16.08 9.47 12.00
N VAL A 272 16.85 9.72 10.94
CA VAL A 272 18.30 9.99 10.99
C VAL A 272 18.64 11.46 11.13
#